data_AF-A0A496YXV9-F1
#
_entry.id   AF-A0A496YXV9-F1
#
_cell.length_a   1.000
_cell.length_b   1.000
_cell.length_c   1.000
_cell.angle_alpha   90.00
_cell.angle_beta   90.00
_cell.angle_gamma   90.00
#
_symmetry.space_group_name_H-M   'P 1'
#
loop_
_entity.id
_entity.type
_entity.pdbx_description
1 polymer ?
#
loop_
_entity_poly.entity_id
_entity_poly.type
_entity_poly.pdbx_seq_one_letter_code
_entity_poly.pdbx_strand_id
1 'polypeptide(L)'
;MAKLLLVRIVRNTIPGQPRMKYPDIYDAEEVERHRLGPIVYDGGLARGEDEEWALLCVRDELADKYVKADPRNFKVLSEEEAEEWLANNPQLQQQPSETVSDPNRLLAIMAKRMAGLPLSDEDKRALDPDDPTPGIRRVPKKLHELFPVLKRRE
;
A
#
# COMPACT_ATOMS: atom_id res chain seq x y z
N MET A 1 15.02 6.54 13.31
CA MET A 1 13.60 6.29 13.67
C MET A 1 12.80 6.33 12.36
N ALA A 2 11.50 6.00 12.34
CA ALA A 2 10.69 5.96 11.10
C ALA A 2 9.59 7.03 11.11
N LYS A 3 9.34 7.65 9.96
CA LYS A 3 8.34 8.71 9.73
C LYS A 3 7.43 8.37 8.55
N LEU A 4 6.19 8.84 8.66
CA LEU A 4 5.18 8.75 7.61
C LEU A 4 5.25 10.02 6.77
N LEU A 5 5.63 9.88 5.51
CA LEU A 5 5.83 10.98 4.57
C LEU A 5 4.76 10.91 3.50
N LEU A 6 3.95 11.97 3.42
CA LEU A 6 2.98 12.17 2.35
C LEU A 6 3.64 13.01 1.24
N VAL A 7 3.55 12.54 0.01
CA VAL A 7 4.16 13.17 -1.18
C VAL A 7 3.06 13.55 -2.18
N ARG A 8 3.09 14.80 -2.63
CA ARG A 8 2.23 15.31 -3.70
C ARG A 8 2.84 14.98 -5.06
N ILE A 9 2.06 14.35 -5.92
CA ILE A 9 2.43 14.00 -7.30
C ILE A 9 1.44 14.73 -8.20
N VAL A 10 1.94 15.36 -9.26
CA VAL A 10 1.09 16.10 -10.20
C VAL A 10 1.06 15.41 -11.56
N ARG A 11 0.04 15.72 -12.34
CA ARG A 11 -0.06 15.27 -13.72
C ARG A 11 1.07 15.88 -14.55
N ASN A 12 1.81 15.03 -15.25
CA ASN A 12 2.72 15.47 -16.29
C ASN A 12 1.95 15.80 -17.58
N THR A 13 2.10 17.02 -18.09
CA THR A 13 1.47 17.48 -19.33
C THR A 13 2.42 17.43 -20.52
N ILE A 14 3.68 17.03 -20.32
CA ILE A 14 4.68 16.95 -21.39
C ILE A 14 4.47 15.65 -22.18
N PRO A 15 4.19 15.71 -23.49
CA PRO A 15 4.03 14.52 -24.31
C PRO A 15 5.27 13.62 -24.30
N GLY A 16 5.06 12.31 -24.22
CA GLY A 16 6.14 11.31 -24.22
C GLY A 16 6.81 11.09 -22.86
N GLN A 17 6.44 11.83 -21.82
CA GLN A 17 6.93 11.60 -20.46
C GLN A 17 5.95 10.76 -19.62
N PRO A 18 6.41 10.13 -18.52
CA PRO A 18 5.53 9.45 -17.58
C PRO A 18 4.42 10.37 -17.05
N ARG A 19 3.20 9.84 -16.93
CA ARG A 19 2.01 10.58 -16.47
C ARG A 19 2.19 11.20 -15.08
N MET A 20 2.91 10.53 -14.20
CA MET A 20 3.20 11.00 -12.84
C MET A 20 4.45 11.88 -12.87
N LYS A 21 4.30 13.13 -12.44
CA LYS A 21 5.42 14.05 -12.19
C LYS A 21 5.60 14.19 -10.68
N TYR A 22 6.67 13.59 -10.19
CA TYR A 22 7.13 13.76 -8.80
C TYR A 22 7.82 15.12 -8.64
N PRO A 23 7.94 15.64 -7.40
CA PRO A 23 8.75 16.84 -7.12
C PRO A 23 10.20 16.63 -7.57
N ASP A 24 10.88 17.66 -8.08
CA ASP A 24 12.21 17.53 -8.68
C ASP A 24 13.28 17.00 -7.71
N ILE A 25 13.09 17.24 -6.41
CA ILE A 25 13.97 16.73 -5.35
C ILE A 25 13.77 15.23 -5.08
N TYR A 26 12.65 14.64 -5.49
CA TYR A 26 12.31 13.24 -5.23
C TYR A 26 13.23 12.29 -5.99
N ASP A 27 14.02 11.51 -5.24
CA ASP A 27 14.86 10.45 -5.78
C ASP A 27 14.23 9.08 -5.48
N ALA A 28 13.75 8.41 -6.54
CA ALA A 28 13.09 7.12 -6.44
C ALA A 28 14.04 6.01 -5.93
N GLU A 29 15.33 6.05 -6.28
CA GLU A 29 16.31 5.06 -5.82
C GLU A 29 16.67 5.27 -4.35
N GLU A 30 16.73 6.53 -3.89
CA GLU A 30 16.89 6.84 -2.47
C GLU A 30 15.67 6.40 -1.66
N VAL A 31 14.46 6.69 -2.15
CA VAL A 31 13.22 6.24 -1.49
C VAL A 31 13.15 4.72 -1.42
N GLU A 32 13.49 4.01 -2.51
CA GLU A 32 13.51 2.54 -2.50
C GLU A 32 14.48 1.97 -1.46
N ARG A 33 15.66 2.57 -1.31
CA ARG A 33 16.66 2.13 -0.31
C ARG A 33 16.25 2.39 1.14
N HIS A 34 15.41 3.40 1.37
CA HIS A 34 15.08 3.89 2.71
C HIS A 34 13.64 3.62 3.15
N ARG A 35 12.76 3.19 2.23
CA ARG A 35 11.36 2.88 2.56
C ARG A 35 11.27 1.64 3.45
N LEU A 36 10.25 1.65 4.30
CA LEU A 36 9.96 0.62 5.28
C LEU A 36 8.51 0.15 5.10
N GLY A 37 8.24 -0.47 3.95
CA GLY A 37 6.91 -0.95 3.57
C GLY A 37 6.51 -0.49 2.16
N PRO A 38 5.22 -0.61 1.82
CA PRO A 38 4.70 -0.25 0.50
C PRO A 38 4.63 1.27 0.30
N ILE A 39 4.39 1.68 -0.95
CA ILE A 39 3.94 3.04 -1.29
C ILE A 39 2.42 2.97 -1.50
N VAL A 40 1.67 3.79 -0.78
CA VAL A 40 0.21 3.78 -0.84
C VAL A 40 -0.26 5.04 -1.55
N TYR A 41 -0.80 4.89 -2.76
CA TYR A 41 -1.33 5.99 -3.55
C TYR A 41 -2.81 6.20 -3.28
N ASP A 42 -3.30 7.44 -3.37
CA ASP A 42 -4.73 7.74 -3.28
C ASP A 42 -5.51 7.53 -4.57
N GLY A 43 -4.85 7.36 -5.72
CA GLY A 43 -5.49 7.12 -7.03
C GLY A 43 -5.99 8.37 -7.76
N GLY A 44 -5.71 9.59 -7.27
CA GLY A 44 -6.26 10.84 -7.82
C GLY A 44 -6.02 11.00 -9.32
N LEU A 45 -4.76 10.80 -9.76
CA LEU A 45 -4.41 10.88 -11.16
C LEU A 45 -5.15 9.84 -12.00
N ALA A 46 -5.30 8.59 -11.52
CA ALA A 46 -6.03 7.54 -12.23
C ALA A 46 -7.52 7.88 -12.40
N ARG A 47 -8.12 8.58 -11.41
CA ARG A 47 -9.50 9.10 -11.46
C ARG A 47 -9.66 10.34 -12.34
N GLY A 48 -8.58 10.88 -12.87
CA GLY A 48 -8.63 12.04 -13.75
C GLY A 48 -8.38 13.38 -13.07
N GLU A 49 -7.99 13.39 -11.79
CA GLU A 49 -7.60 14.60 -11.07
C GLU A 49 -6.23 15.13 -11.57
N ASP A 50 -5.87 16.35 -11.16
CA ASP A 50 -4.60 16.99 -11.53
C ASP A 50 -3.45 16.60 -10.60
N GLU A 51 -3.76 16.02 -9.44
CA GLU A 51 -2.83 15.58 -8.43
C GLU A 51 -3.22 14.21 -7.84
N GLU A 52 -2.26 13.58 -7.17
CA GLU A 52 -2.39 12.35 -6.39
C GLU A 52 -1.42 12.44 -5.23
N TRP A 53 -1.81 11.91 -4.08
CA TRP A 53 -0.94 11.81 -2.92
C TRP A 53 -0.48 10.37 -2.70
N ALA A 54 0.78 10.23 -2.30
CA ALA A 54 1.38 8.95 -1.94
C ALA A 54 1.88 8.99 -0.49
N LEU A 55 1.44 8.03 0.31
CA LEU A 55 1.94 7.82 1.67
C LEU A 55 3.09 6.81 1.66
N LEU A 56 4.18 7.18 2.31
CA LEU A 56 5.41 6.41 2.45
C LEU A 56 5.74 6.27 3.94
N CYS A 57 6.33 5.14 4.33
CA CYS A 57 7.07 5.04 5.58
C CYS A 57 8.57 5.00 5.26
N VAL A 58 9.33 5.97 5.75
CA VAL A 58 10.77 6.11 5.49
C VAL A 58 11.53 6.39 6.79
N ARG A 59 12.87 6.30 6.74
CA ARG A 59 13.71 6.74 7.86
C ARG A 59 13.62 8.25 8.07
N ASP A 60 13.71 8.67 9.32
CA ASP A 60 13.54 10.08 9.73
C ASP A 60 14.41 11.06 8.94
N GLU A 61 15.67 10.70 8.70
CA GLU A 61 16.63 11.58 8.04
C GLU A 61 16.20 11.91 6.60
N LEU A 62 15.57 10.95 5.92
CA LEU A 62 15.08 11.13 4.56
C LEU A 62 13.79 11.98 4.55
N ALA A 63 12.86 11.72 5.47
CA ALA A 63 11.64 12.52 5.59
C ALA A 63 11.97 13.99 5.85
N ASP A 64 12.88 14.26 6.80
CA ASP A 64 13.27 15.62 7.15
C ASP A 64 14.01 16.33 6.01
N LYS A 65 14.84 15.60 5.26
CA LYS A 65 15.50 16.11 4.03
C LYS A 65 14.46 16.62 3.03
N TYR A 66 13.46 15.81 2.69
CA TYR A 66 12.44 16.17 1.70
C TYR A 66 11.54 17.31 2.15
N VAL A 67 11.05 17.26 3.38
CA VAL A 67 10.15 18.29 3.93
C VAL A 67 10.85 19.64 4.05
N LYS A 68 12.13 19.64 4.44
CA LYS A 68 12.93 20.87 4.48
C LYS A 68 13.19 21.45 3.08
N ALA A 69 13.41 20.61 2.08
CA ALA A 69 13.70 21.04 0.72
C ALA A 69 12.45 21.57 -0.01
N ASP A 70 11.30 20.92 0.19
CA ASP A 70 10.06 21.28 -0.50
C ASP A 70 8.80 21.02 0.37
N PRO A 71 8.51 21.89 1.35
CA PRO A 71 7.39 21.71 2.27
C PRO A 71 6.01 21.84 1.60
N ARG A 72 5.94 22.24 0.32
CA ARG A 72 4.68 22.32 -0.43
C ARG A 72 4.24 20.97 -0.97
N ASN A 73 5.20 20.11 -1.33
CA ASN A 73 4.93 18.81 -1.91
C ASN A 73 5.20 17.65 -0.94
N PHE A 74 5.80 17.91 0.23
CA PHE A 74 6.09 16.90 1.24
C PHE A 74 5.53 17.30 2.60
N LYS A 75 4.85 16.37 3.27
CA LYS A 75 4.32 16.54 4.63
C LYS A 75 4.63 15.30 5.48
N VAL A 76 5.18 15.48 6.68
CA VAL A 76 5.22 14.40 7.68
C VAL A 76 3.86 14.32 8.37
N LEU A 77 3.30 13.12 8.45
CA LEU A 77 2.07 12.86 9.20
C LEU A 77 2.37 12.22 10.55
N SER A 78 1.55 12.51 11.55
CA SER A 78 1.45 11.66 12.74
C SER A 78 0.81 10.31 12.38
N GLU A 79 0.87 9.33 13.28
CA GLU A 79 0.19 8.05 13.06
C GLU A 79 -1.33 8.22 12.96
N GLU A 80 -1.91 9.12 13.75
CA GLU A 80 -3.34 9.45 13.72
C GLU A 80 -3.73 10.10 12.38
N GLU A 81 -2.97 11.09 11.91
CA GLU A 81 -3.22 11.75 10.61
C GLU A 81 -3.10 10.75 9.44
N ALA A 82 -2.15 9.82 9.53
CA ALA A 82 -1.96 8.80 8.49
C ALA A 82 -3.08 7.74 8.50
N GLU A 83 -3.54 7.32 9.67
CA GLU A 83 -4.70 6.42 9.78
C GLU A 83 -5.97 7.10 9.24
N GLU A 84 -6.20 8.38 9.55
CA GLU A 84 -7.30 9.16 8.98
C GLU A 84 -7.18 9.29 7.46
N TRP A 85 -5.98 9.54 6.94
CA TRP A 85 -5.74 9.59 5.50
C TRP A 85 -6.03 8.25 4.82
N LEU A 86 -5.61 7.13 5.40
CA LEU A 86 -5.88 5.78 4.87
C LEU A 86 -7.37 5.41 4.93
N ALA A 87 -8.07 5.81 5.99
CA ALA A 87 -9.52 5.62 6.11
C ALA A 87 -10.29 6.35 5.01
N ASN A 88 -9.79 7.52 4.58
CA ASN A 88 -10.38 8.33 3.52
C ASN A 88 -9.78 8.06 2.12
N ASN A 89 -8.77 7.20 1.99
CA ASN A 89 -8.08 6.92 0.73
C ASN A 89 -8.99 6.14 -0.24
N PRO A 90 -9.47 6.74 -1.36
CA PRO A 90 -10.44 6.08 -2.21
C PRO A 90 -9.91 4.82 -2.88
N GLN A 91 -8.64 4.84 -3.31
CA GLN A 91 -7.99 3.69 -3.95
C GLN A 91 -7.89 2.49 -3.02
N LEU A 92 -7.59 2.71 -1.74
CA LEU A 92 -7.48 1.66 -0.74
C LEU A 92 -8.86 1.14 -0.32
N GLN A 93 -9.84 2.03 -0.15
CA GLN A 93 -11.19 1.64 0.23
C GLN A 93 -11.90 0.82 -0.86
N GLN A 94 -11.58 1.06 -2.14
CA GLN A 94 -12.13 0.31 -3.27
C GLN A 94 -11.50 -1.08 -3.46
N GLN A 95 -10.35 -1.36 -2.84
CA GLN A 95 -9.76 -2.70 -2.92
C GLN A 95 -10.65 -3.72 -2.20
N PRO A 96 -10.75 -4.96 -2.70
CA PRO A 96 -11.42 -6.01 -1.96
C PRO A 96 -10.69 -6.26 -0.64
N SER A 97 -11.42 -6.69 0.40
CA SER A 97 -10.79 -7.02 1.69
C SER A 97 -9.91 -8.27 1.61
N GLU A 98 -10.10 -9.10 0.59
CA GLU A 98 -9.40 -10.36 0.37
C GLU A 98 -9.09 -10.52 -1.12
N THR A 99 -8.00 -11.20 -1.43
CA THR A 99 -7.57 -11.50 -2.80
C THR A 99 -7.16 -12.95 -2.95
N VAL A 100 -7.36 -13.50 -4.15
CA VAL A 100 -6.87 -14.84 -4.48
C VAL A 100 -5.37 -14.78 -4.74
N SER A 101 -4.61 -15.54 -3.96
CA SER A 101 -3.16 -15.68 -4.13
C SER A 101 -2.76 -16.93 -4.92
N ASP A 102 -3.61 -17.97 -4.94
CA ASP A 102 -3.40 -19.18 -5.74
C ASP A 102 -4.73 -19.67 -6.36
N PRO A 103 -5.03 -19.30 -7.62
CA PRO A 103 -6.26 -19.69 -8.29
C PRO A 103 -6.39 -21.20 -8.51
N ASN A 104 -5.28 -21.89 -8.80
CA ASN A 104 -5.29 -23.32 -9.10
C ASN A 104 -5.67 -24.12 -7.85
N ARG A 105 -5.17 -23.70 -6.70
CA ARG A 105 -5.52 -24.31 -5.43
C ARG A 105 -6.99 -24.10 -5.08
N LEU A 106 -7.52 -22.89 -5.28
CA LEU A 106 -8.95 -22.65 -5.09
C LEU A 106 -9.82 -23.48 -6.03
N LEU A 107 -9.42 -23.63 -7.30
CA LEU A 107 -10.12 -24.50 -8.24
C LEU A 107 -10.13 -25.97 -7.78
N ALA A 108 -9.01 -26.47 -7.26
CA ALA A 108 -8.95 -27.83 -6.71
C ALA A 108 -9.86 -28.01 -5.48
N ILE A 109 -9.90 -27.03 -4.58
CA ILE A 109 -10.80 -27.01 -3.42
C ILE A 109 -12.26 -26.98 -3.87
N MET A 110 -12.60 -26.14 -4.86
CA MET A 110 -13.94 -26.08 -5.44
C MET A 110 -14.35 -27.40 -6.08
N ALA A 111 -13.46 -28.04 -6.85
CA ALA A 111 -13.72 -29.34 -7.47
C ALA A 111 -13.99 -30.44 -6.42
N LYS A 112 -13.20 -30.49 -5.33
CA LYS A 112 -13.46 -31.41 -4.20
C LYS A 112 -14.85 -31.19 -3.61
N ARG A 113 -15.22 -29.93 -3.35
CA ARG A 113 -16.53 -29.58 -2.80
C ARG A 113 -17.67 -29.97 -3.74
N MET A 114 -17.53 -29.72 -5.04
CA MET A 114 -18.53 -30.10 -6.06
C MET A 114 -18.68 -31.62 -6.19
N ALA A 115 -17.59 -32.37 -6.01
CA ALA A 115 -17.61 -33.83 -5.99
C ALA A 115 -18.12 -34.42 -4.66
N GLY A 116 -18.52 -33.60 -3.68
CA GLY A 116 -18.96 -34.06 -2.36
C GLY A 116 -17.84 -34.63 -1.49
N LEU A 117 -16.57 -34.38 -1.85
CA LEU A 117 -15.41 -34.84 -1.08
C LEU A 117 -15.17 -33.92 0.13
N PRO A 118 -14.76 -34.47 1.29
CA PRO A 118 -14.42 -33.66 2.44
C PRO A 118 -13.17 -32.81 2.17
N LEU A 119 -13.17 -31.58 2.68
CA LEU A 119 -12.02 -30.69 2.64
C LEU A 119 -11.03 -31.06 3.75
N SER A 120 -9.75 -31.17 3.39
CA SER A 120 -8.66 -31.37 4.34
C SER A 120 -8.42 -30.10 5.18
N ASP A 121 -7.66 -30.22 6.26
CA ASP A 121 -7.28 -29.04 7.06
C ASP A 121 -6.36 -28.09 6.29
N GLU A 122 -5.63 -28.59 5.30
CA GLU A 122 -4.85 -27.77 4.37
C GLU A 122 -5.74 -26.98 3.41
N ASP A 123 -6.87 -27.55 2.99
CA ASP A 123 -7.88 -26.86 2.17
C ASP A 123 -8.57 -25.76 2.99
N LYS A 124 -8.90 -26.04 4.26
CA LYS A 124 -9.51 -25.05 5.16
C LYS A 124 -8.56 -23.89 5.44
N ARG A 125 -7.28 -24.16 5.72
CA ARG A 125 -6.26 -23.12 5.91
C ARG A 125 -6.05 -22.27 4.66
N ALA A 126 -6.12 -22.86 3.46
CA ALA A 126 -6.05 -22.10 2.22
C ALA A 126 -7.25 -21.17 1.96
N LEU A 127 -8.38 -21.45 2.61
CA LEU A 127 -9.56 -20.59 2.60
C LEU A 127 -9.56 -19.57 3.75
N ASP A 128 -8.62 -19.68 4.70
CA ASP A 128 -8.44 -18.72 5.79
C ASP A 128 -7.54 -17.57 5.31
N PRO A 129 -8.04 -16.34 5.20
CA PRO A 129 -7.28 -15.19 4.71
C PRO A 129 -6.16 -14.73 5.65
N ASP A 130 -6.17 -15.17 6.92
CA ASP A 130 -5.15 -14.87 7.92
C ASP A 130 -4.06 -15.94 8.02
N ASP A 131 -4.26 -17.10 7.39
CA ASP A 131 -3.27 -18.17 7.34
C ASP A 131 -2.26 -17.92 6.19
N PRO A 132 -0.95 -18.14 6.42
CA PRO A 132 0.06 -17.95 5.36
C PRO A 132 -0.03 -18.97 4.21
N THR A 133 -0.87 -20.01 4.35
CA THR A 133 -1.10 -21.01 3.30
C THR A 133 -1.60 -20.33 2.01
N PRO A 134 -0.97 -20.57 0.85
CA PRO A 134 -1.44 -20.01 -0.42
C PRO A 134 -2.90 -20.37 -0.69
N GLY A 135 -3.68 -19.43 -1.24
CA GLY A 135 -5.12 -19.58 -1.45
C GLY A 135 -5.80 -18.22 -1.46
N ILE A 136 -6.23 -17.75 -0.30
CA ILE A 136 -6.80 -16.41 -0.08
C ILE A 136 -5.84 -15.60 0.80
N ARG A 137 -5.72 -14.29 0.55
CA ARG A 137 -4.95 -13.37 1.40
C ARG A 137 -5.77 -12.15 1.74
N ARG A 138 -5.73 -11.72 3.01
CA ARG A 138 -6.26 -10.42 3.42
C ARG A 138 -5.47 -9.28 2.78
N VAL A 139 -6.18 -8.27 2.30
CA VAL A 139 -5.57 -7.02 1.82
C VAL A 139 -5.39 -6.08 3.02
N PRO A 140 -4.16 -5.63 3.33
CA PRO A 140 -3.92 -4.72 4.43
C PRO A 140 -4.54 -3.35 4.14
N LYS A 141 -5.32 -2.84 5.08
CA LYS A 141 -6.00 -1.53 4.95
C LYS A 141 -5.70 -0.58 6.08
N LYS A 142 -5.18 -1.06 7.21
CA LYS A 142 -4.81 -0.23 8.37
C LYS A 142 -3.33 0.12 8.35
N LEU A 143 -2.96 1.23 8.99
CA LEU A 143 -1.58 1.73 8.98
C LEU A 143 -0.58 0.67 9.44
N HIS A 144 -0.88 -0.01 10.53
CA HIS A 144 0.03 -0.98 11.14
C HIS A 144 0.09 -2.33 10.40
N GLU A 145 -0.90 -2.61 9.53
CA GLU A 145 -0.87 -3.76 8.62
C GLU A 145 0.03 -3.46 7.42
N LEU A 146 -0.08 -2.22 6.90
CA LEU A 146 0.74 -1.72 5.80
C LEU A 146 2.20 -1.46 6.21
N PHE A 147 2.41 -0.94 7.43
CA PHE A 147 3.72 -0.58 7.96
C PHE A 147 3.99 -1.23 9.33
N PRO A 148 4.24 -2.56 9.37
CA PRO A 148 4.44 -3.28 10.63
C PRO A 148 5.63 -2.79 11.48
N VAL A 149 6.56 -2.04 10.87
CA VAL A 149 7.71 -1.44 11.57
C VAL A 149 7.30 -0.44 12.65
N LEU A 150 6.11 0.16 12.55
CA LEU A 150 5.60 1.14 13.50
C LEU A 150 5.16 0.48 14.82
N LYS A 151 4.70 -0.79 14.79
CA LYS A 151 4.26 -1.53 15.99
C LYS A 151 5.37 -1.80 17.02
N ARG A 152 6.65 -1.73 16.66
CA ARG A 152 7.76 -2.10 17.56
C ARG A 152 8.16 -1.00 18.54
N ARG A 153 7.25 -0.07 18.86
CA ARG A 153 7.43 1.02 19.82
C ARG A 153 6.61 0.75 21.09
N GLU A 154 6.94 -0.31 21.79
CA GLU A 154 6.55 -0.53 23.20
C GLU A 154 7.80 -0.88 24.02
#